data_AF-A0A964KR77-F1
#
_entry.id   AF-A0A964KR77-F1
#
_cell.length_a   1.000
_cell.length_b   1.000
_cell.length_c   1.000
_cell.angle_alpha   90.00
_cell.angle_beta   90.00
_cell.angle_gamma   90.00
#
_symmetry.space_group_name_H-M   'P 1'
#
loop_
_entity.id
_entity.type
_entity.pdbx_description
1 polymer ?
#
loop_
_entity_poly.entity_id
_entity_poly.type
_entity_poly.pdbx_seq_one_letter_code
_entity_poly.pdbx_strand_id
1 'polypeptide(L)'
;MSIGALIDKLSSFNFALIAALFLSNLPEAMGSSIIMRSIGYGPVRIISLWGGLMLFTGVGAAAGQILFAGASPVLLAVIFAMAAGAMLAMLAETAMPEAYEQGGWVVGITTVLGFLAAYWMKTFE
;
A
#
# COMPACT_ATOMS: atom_id res chain seq x y z
N MET A 1 -27.20 -13.27 -7.33
CA MET A 1 -26.08 -13.66 -6.46
C MET A 1 -26.62 -13.81 -5.05
N SER A 2 -26.68 -15.03 -4.52
CA SER A 2 -27.20 -15.34 -3.20
C SER A 2 -26.24 -14.89 -2.10
N ILE A 3 -26.78 -14.57 -0.91
CA ILE A 3 -26.02 -14.16 0.29
C ILE A 3 -24.87 -15.15 0.63
N GLY A 4 -25.00 -16.44 0.28
CA GLY A 4 -23.94 -17.44 0.43
C GLY A 4 -22.67 -17.15 -0.39
N ALA A 5 -22.79 -16.64 -1.62
CA ALA A 5 -21.62 -16.29 -2.44
C ALA A 5 -20.89 -15.02 -1.94
N LEU A 6 -21.58 -14.16 -1.18
CA LEU A 6 -20.98 -13.02 -0.47
C LEU A 6 -20.23 -13.49 0.78
N ILE A 7 -20.73 -14.50 1.49
CA ILE A 7 -20.09 -15.09 2.68
C ILE A 7 -18.83 -15.88 2.29
N ASP A 8 -18.83 -16.63 1.19
CA ASP A 8 -17.62 -17.29 0.69
C ASP A 8 -16.54 -16.27 0.28
N LYS A 9 -16.94 -15.17 -0.37
CA LYS A 9 -16.00 -14.06 -0.67
C LYS A 9 -15.48 -13.37 0.59
N LEU A 10 -16.29 -13.26 1.64
CA LEU A 10 -15.88 -12.74 2.95
C LEU A 10 -14.94 -13.71 3.69
N SER A 11 -15.07 -15.02 3.50
CA SER A 11 -14.15 -16.00 4.09
C SER A 11 -12.76 -16.00 3.44
N SER A 12 -12.67 -15.55 2.18
CA SER A 12 -11.42 -15.29 1.46
C SER A 12 -10.84 -13.88 1.69
N PHE A 13 -11.37 -13.09 2.63
CA PHE A 13 -10.76 -11.80 2.98
C PHE A 13 -9.44 -12.04 3.72
N ASN A 14 -8.34 -11.66 3.09
CA ASN A 14 -7.04 -11.65 3.74
C ASN A 14 -6.94 -10.43 4.67
N PHE A 15 -7.42 -10.59 5.91
CA PHE A 15 -7.34 -9.55 6.95
C PHE A 15 -5.91 -9.17 7.30
N ALA A 16 -4.95 -10.10 7.20
CA ALA A 16 -3.54 -9.81 7.48
C ALA A 16 -2.94 -8.90 6.40
N LEU A 17 -3.27 -9.11 5.13
CA LEU A 17 -2.87 -8.24 4.03
C LEU A 17 -3.47 -6.83 4.18
N ILE A 18 -4.74 -6.72 4.56
CA ILE A 18 -5.38 -5.42 4.82
C ILE A 18 -4.72 -4.72 6.01
N ALA A 19 -4.48 -5.44 7.10
CA ALA A 19 -3.82 -4.89 8.29
C ALA A 19 -2.38 -4.44 7.98
N ALA A 20 -1.63 -5.22 7.20
CA ALA A 20 -0.28 -4.87 6.76
C ALA A 20 -0.27 -3.62 5.87
N LEU A 21 -1.18 -3.56 4.88
CA LEU A 21 -1.32 -2.38 4.02
C LEU A 21 -1.72 -1.13 4.81
N PHE A 22 -2.61 -1.27 5.79
CA PHE A 22 -3.00 -0.16 6.66
C PHE A 22 -1.83 0.32 7.52
N LEU A 23 -1.12 -0.61 8.16
CA LEU A 23 0.01 -0.29 9.03
C LEU A 23 1.17 0.35 8.26
N SER A 24 1.38 -0.01 7.00
CA SER A 24 2.40 0.61 6.13
C SER A 24 2.01 2.03 5.70
N ASN A 25 0.75 2.24 5.32
CA ASN A 25 0.29 3.54 4.80
C ASN A 25 0.05 4.58 5.90
N LEU A 26 -0.20 4.17 7.14
CA LEU A 26 -0.51 5.10 8.23
C LEU A 26 0.68 6.01 8.60
N PRO A 27 1.91 5.51 8.80
CA PRO A 27 3.09 6.35 9.02
C PRO A 27 3.38 7.31 7.86
N GLU A 28 3.23 6.83 6.62
CA GLU A 28 3.43 7.64 5.41
C GLU A 28 2.40 8.78 5.33
N ALA A 29 1.14 8.48 5.66
CA ALA A 29 0.09 9.47 5.73
C ALA A 29 0.32 10.53 6.79
N MET A 30 0.83 10.14 7.95
CA MET A 30 1.21 11.08 9.00
C MET A 30 2.39 11.95 8.58
N GLY A 31 3.46 11.34 8.06
CA GLY A 31 4.67 12.05 7.62
C GLY A 31 4.36 13.09 6.54
N SER A 32 3.65 12.69 5.48
CA SER A 32 3.31 13.62 4.40
C SER A 32 2.34 14.71 4.87
N SER A 33 1.40 14.40 5.79
CA SER A 33 0.47 15.40 6.34
C SER A 33 1.19 16.45 7.18
N ILE A 34 2.24 16.05 7.92
CA ILE A 34 3.10 16.98 8.68
C ILE A 34 3.83 17.91 7.71
N ILE A 35 4.43 17.37 6.64
CA ILE A 35 5.13 18.15 5.61
C ILE A 35 4.15 19.10 4.90
N MET A 36 2.95 18.64 4.53
CA MET A 36 1.92 19.50 3.92
C MET A 36 1.50 20.64 4.85
N ARG A 37 1.39 20.37 6.16
CA ARG A 37 1.14 21.39 7.17
C ARG A 37 2.28 22.40 7.26
N SER A 38 3.54 21.96 7.23
CA SER A 38 4.70 22.87 7.34
C SER A 38 4.86 23.79 6.14
N ILE A 39 4.38 23.38 4.95
CA ILE A 39 4.32 24.22 3.75
C ILE A 39 3.00 25.00 3.60
N GLY A 40 2.16 25.04 4.64
CA GLY A 40 1.00 25.93 4.75
C GLY A 40 -0.36 25.36 4.32
N TYR A 41 -0.48 24.05 4.08
CA TYR A 41 -1.78 23.46 3.69
C TYR A 41 -2.72 23.38 4.90
N GLY A 42 -3.98 23.74 4.68
CA GLY A 42 -5.05 23.60 5.68
C GLY A 42 -5.50 22.14 5.85
N PRO A 43 -6.07 21.77 7.02
CA PRO A 43 -6.45 20.39 7.35
C PRO A 43 -7.49 19.81 6.39
N VAL A 44 -8.43 20.63 5.92
CA VAL A 44 -9.45 20.21 4.93
C VAL A 44 -8.77 19.79 3.62
N ARG A 45 -7.78 20.54 3.14
CA ARG A 45 -7.07 20.21 1.90
C ARG A 45 -6.28 18.91 2.03
N ILE A 46 -5.62 18.70 3.17
CA ILE A 46 -4.86 17.47 3.46
C ILE A 46 -5.80 16.25 3.46
N ILE A 47 -6.91 16.33 4.19
CA ILE A 47 -7.91 15.25 4.26
C ILE A 47 -8.51 14.99 2.88
N SER A 48 -8.81 16.03 2.09
CA SER A 48 -9.33 15.86 0.73
C SER A 48 -8.32 15.20 -0.22
N LEU A 49 -7.02 15.47 -0.09
CA LEU A 49 -5.99 14.82 -0.90
C LEU A 49 -5.88 13.33 -0.56
N TRP A 50 -5.85 12.99 0.74
CA TRP A 50 -5.81 11.61 1.21
C TRP A 50 -7.10 10.84 0.88
N GLY A 51 -8.26 11.46 1.07
CA GLY A 51 -9.56 10.91 0.67
C GLY A 51 -9.65 10.71 -0.85
N GLY A 52 -9.13 11.66 -1.64
CA GLY A 52 -9.03 11.53 -3.08
C GLY A 52 -8.18 10.33 -3.49
N LEU A 53 -6.98 10.19 -2.90
CA LEU A 53 -6.09 9.06 -3.16
C LEU A 53 -6.76 7.72 -2.83
N MET A 54 -7.45 7.62 -1.68
CA MET A 54 -8.23 6.44 -1.30
C MET A 54 -9.32 6.12 -2.33
N LEU A 55 -10.05 7.12 -2.82
CA LEU A 55 -11.10 6.92 -3.82
C LEU A 55 -10.50 6.48 -5.16
N PHE A 56 -9.44 7.14 -5.64
CA PHE A 56 -8.81 6.80 -6.92
C PHE A 56 -8.21 5.39 -6.91
N THR A 57 -7.55 5.00 -5.82
CA THR A 57 -7.01 3.64 -5.66
C THR A 57 -8.12 2.60 -5.60
N GLY A 58 -9.22 2.87 -4.88
CA GLY A 58 -10.38 1.99 -4.82
C GLY A 58 -11.08 1.82 -6.18
N VAL A 59 -11.31 2.91 -6.90
CA VAL A 59 -11.87 2.89 -8.25
C VAL A 59 -10.93 2.18 -9.23
N GLY A 60 -9.63 2.44 -9.15
CA GLY A 60 -8.62 1.77 -9.96
C GLY A 60 -8.58 0.27 -9.73
N ALA A 61 -8.68 -0.19 -8.47
CA ALA A 61 -8.77 -1.61 -8.14
C ALA A 61 -10.05 -2.26 -8.69
N ALA A 62 -11.21 -1.59 -8.55
CA ALA A 62 -12.47 -2.06 -9.12
C ALA A 62 -12.43 -2.13 -10.65
N ALA A 63 -11.89 -1.09 -11.30
CA ALA A 63 -11.71 -1.06 -12.75
C ALA A 63 -10.74 -2.16 -13.20
N GLY A 64 -9.61 -2.35 -12.51
CA GLY A 64 -8.66 -3.42 -12.79
C GLY A 64 -9.28 -4.81 -12.73
N GLN A 65 -10.15 -5.06 -11.74
CA GLN A 65 -10.87 -6.33 -11.65
C GLN A 65 -11.77 -6.59 -12.87
N ILE A 66 -12.41 -5.55 -13.40
CA ILE A 66 -13.29 -5.66 -14.58
C ILE A 66 -12.46 -5.78 -15.87
N LEU A 67 -11.47 -4.92 -16.05
CA LEU A 67 -10.64 -4.84 -17.26
C LEU A 67 -9.77 -6.08 -17.46
N PHE A 68 -9.29 -6.68 -16.37
CA PHE A 68 -8.46 -7.89 -16.42
C PHE A 68 -9.25 -9.16 -16.07
N ALA A 69 -10.59 -9.11 -16.09
CA ALA A 69 -11.42 -10.29 -15.93
C ALA A 69 -11.15 -11.29 -17.08
N GLY A 70 -10.56 -12.44 -16.76
CA GLY A 70 -10.18 -13.45 -17.74
C GLY A 70 -8.84 -13.19 -18.45
N ALA A 71 -8.03 -12.24 -17.97
CA ALA A 71 -6.67 -12.05 -18.45
C ALA A 71 -5.82 -13.32 -18.27
N SER A 72 -4.91 -13.57 -19.21
CA SER A 72 -4.00 -14.72 -19.11
C SER A 72 -3.07 -14.58 -17.89
N PRO A 73 -2.64 -15.69 -17.26
CA PRO A 73 -1.70 -15.64 -16.14
C PRO A 73 -0.41 -14.90 -16.46
N VAL A 74 0.06 -15.01 -17.71
CA VAL A 74 1.29 -14.32 -18.18
C VAL A 74 1.10 -12.81 -18.19
N LEU A 75 -0.03 -12.31 -18.71
CA LEU A 75 -0.32 -10.88 -18.73
C LEU A 75 -0.40 -10.30 -17.31
N LEU A 76 -1.08 -11.00 -16.40
CA LEU A 76 -1.18 -10.59 -15.01
C LEU A 76 0.20 -10.57 -14.34
N ALA A 77 1.04 -11.58 -14.58
CA ALA A 77 2.40 -11.62 -14.05
C ALA A 77 3.25 -10.44 -14.54
N VAL A 78 3.14 -10.06 -15.81
CA VAL A 78 3.84 -8.88 -16.37
C VAL A 78 3.37 -7.60 -15.70
N ILE A 79 2.05 -7.42 -15.52
CA ILE A 79 1.49 -6.23 -14.86
C ILE A 79 1.97 -6.14 -13.41
N PHE A 80 1.90 -7.25 -12.65
CA PHE A 80 2.38 -7.27 -11.27
C PHE A 80 3.89 -7.04 -11.17
N ALA A 81 4.69 -7.60 -12.10
CA ALA A 81 6.13 -7.36 -12.15
C ALA A 81 6.45 -5.88 -12.43
N MET A 82 5.72 -5.23 -13.35
CA MET A 82 5.87 -3.80 -13.60
C MET A 82 5.48 -2.96 -12.38
N ALA A 83 4.37 -3.29 -11.71
CA ALA A 83 3.94 -2.59 -10.50
C ALA A 83 4.96 -2.72 -9.37
N ALA A 84 5.49 -3.93 -9.16
CA ALA A 84 6.56 -4.18 -8.19
C ALA A 84 7.83 -3.40 -8.54
N GLY A 85 8.22 -3.34 -9.82
CA GLY A 85 9.34 -2.54 -10.30
C GLY A 85 9.16 -1.04 -10.04
N ALA A 86 7.95 -0.51 -10.27
CA ALA A 86 7.64 0.89 -9.98
C ALA A 86 7.73 1.21 -8.48
N MET A 87 7.25 0.30 -7.62
CA MET A 87 7.42 0.43 -6.17
C MET A 87 8.89 0.40 -5.75
N LEU A 88 9.70 -0.50 -6.33
CA LEU A 88 11.14 -0.55 -6.06
C LEU A 88 11.86 0.73 -6.49
N ALA A 89 11.52 1.28 -7.66
CA ALA A 89 12.07 2.54 -8.13
C ALA A 89 11.73 3.69 -7.18
N MET A 90 10.46 3.80 -6.76
CA MET A 90 10.03 4.81 -5.78
C MET A 90 10.78 4.69 -4.45
N LEU A 91 10.94 3.46 -3.94
CA LEU A 91 11.70 3.23 -2.72
C LEU A 91 13.17 3.66 -2.86
N ALA A 92 13.79 3.38 -4.00
CA ALA A 92 15.19 3.71 -4.26
C ALA A 92 15.42 5.21 -4.48
N GLU A 93 14.52 5.89 -5.18
CA GLU A 93 14.70 7.29 -5.55
C GLU A 93 14.38 8.25 -4.41
N THR A 94 13.34 7.98 -3.60
CA THR A 94 12.86 8.96 -2.63
C THR A 94 12.69 8.39 -1.23
N ALA A 95 12.03 7.25 -1.07
CA ALA A 95 11.63 6.80 0.27
C ALA A 95 12.83 6.36 1.14
N MET A 96 13.76 5.58 0.59
CA MET A 96 14.95 5.15 1.33
C MET A 96 15.91 6.30 1.64
N PRO A 97 16.25 7.19 0.68
CA PRO A 97 17.05 8.38 0.97
C PRO A 97 16.45 9.27 2.06
N GLU A 98 15.16 9.61 1.95
CA GLU A 98 14.47 10.48 2.91
C GLU A 98 14.42 9.85 4.30
N ALA A 99 14.11 8.54 4.37
CA ALA A 99 14.10 7.83 5.64
C ALA A 99 15.47 7.87 6.31
N TYR A 100 16.55 7.65 5.56
CA TYR A 100 17.92 7.69 6.10
C TYR A 100 18.33 9.10 6.55
N GLU A 101 17.95 10.14 5.80
CA GLU A 101 18.20 11.53 6.20
C GLU A 101 17.52 11.89 7.52
N GLN A 102 16.29 11.41 7.75
CA GLN A 102 15.52 11.72 8.96
C GLN A 102 15.86 10.80 10.15
N GLY A 103 16.12 9.51 9.91
CA GLY A 103 16.26 8.48 10.96
C GLY A 103 17.67 7.90 11.12
N GLY A 104 18.59 8.20 10.21
CA GLY A 104 19.97 7.70 10.24
C GLY A 104 20.08 6.17 10.21
N TRP A 105 21.07 5.63 10.93
CA TRP A 105 21.40 4.20 10.92
C TRP A 105 20.29 3.28 11.45
N VAL A 106 19.39 3.78 12.30
CA VAL A 106 18.29 2.99 12.89
C VAL A 106 17.33 2.50 11.82
N VAL A 107 17.18 3.26 10.72
CA VAL A 107 16.29 2.94 9.59
C VAL A 107 16.61 1.58 9.00
N GLY A 108 17.89 1.26 8.81
CA GLY A 108 18.27 -0.06 8.28
C GLY A 108 17.83 -1.20 9.18
N ILE A 109 17.95 -1.04 10.50
CA ILE A 109 17.54 -2.06 11.47
C ILE A 109 16.02 -2.19 11.50
N THR A 110 15.28 -1.08 11.54
CA THR A 110 13.81 -1.11 11.58
C THR A 110 13.22 -1.64 10.28
N THR A 111 13.83 -1.37 9.13
CA THR A 111 13.46 -1.97 7.84
C THR A 111 13.64 -3.49 7.86
N VAL A 112 14.79 -3.99 8.35
CA VAL A 112 15.03 -5.45 8.47
C VAL A 112 14.02 -6.09 9.42
N LEU A 113 13.77 -5.49 10.58
CA LEU A 113 12.79 -5.99 11.55
C LEU A 113 11.37 -6.01 10.97
N GLY A 114 10.97 -4.96 10.25
CA GLY A 114 9.68 -4.89 9.57
C GLY A 114 9.52 -5.99 8.50
N PHE A 115 10.56 -6.22 7.70
CA PHE A 115 10.55 -7.31 6.71
C PHE A 115 10.44 -8.69 7.36
N LEU A 116 11.21 -8.94 8.42
CA LEU A 116 11.14 -10.21 9.17
C LEU A 116 9.77 -10.41 9.81
N ALA A 117 9.16 -9.35 10.36
CA ALA A 117 7.82 -9.41 10.93
C ALA A 117 6.77 -9.73 9.85
N ALA A 118 6.84 -9.11 8.67
CA ALA A 118 5.93 -9.41 7.56
C ALA A 118 6.10 -10.86 7.06
N TYR A 119 7.34 -11.34 6.95
CA TYR A 119 7.62 -12.74 6.59
C TYR A 119 7.09 -13.72 7.64
N TRP A 120 7.25 -13.39 8.93
CA TRP A 120 6.71 -14.18 10.04
C TRP A 120 5.19 -14.26 9.97
N MET A 121 4.49 -13.14 9.74
CA MET A 121 3.03 -13.12 9.58
C MET A 121 2.55 -14.00 8.43
N LYS A 122 3.26 -13.98 7.29
CA LYS A 122 2.95 -14.87 6.16
C LYS A 122 3.03 -16.36 6.52
N THR A 123 3.82 -16.75 7.52
CA THR A 123 3.95 -18.15 7.93
C THR A 123 2.68 -18.67 8.65
N PHE A 124 1.77 -17.79 9.09
CA PHE A 124 0.52 -18.17 9.76
C PHE A 124 -0.71 -18.21 8.82
N GLU A 125 -0.52 -17.92 7.53
CA GLU A 125 -1.51 -18.11 6.46
C GLU A 125 -1.33 -19.44 5.74
#